data_AF-A0A957QFH3-F1
#
_entry.id   AF-A0A957QFH3-F1
#
_cell.length_a   1.000
_cell.length_b   1.000
_cell.length_c   1.000
_cell.angle_alpha   90.00
_cell.angle_beta   90.00
_cell.angle_gamma   90.00
#
_symmetry.space_group_name_H-M   'P 1'
#
loop_
_entity.id
_entity.type
_entity.pdbx_description
1 polymer ?
#
loop_
_entity_poly.entity_id
_entity_poly.type
_entity_poly.pdbx_seq_one_letter_code
_entity_poly.pdbx_strand_id
1 'polypeptide(L)'
;MPSILILPLDDRPPNVEFPALLVQAAGYEPILPPKDWLGTPWRAGDVDRLTAWLTENAPRADALILALDTLGYGGLVNSRRSTDPADVVLRRLETVRAIKRNHPKLTVLGYSILMRVTRGNDAEEEKAYWGTYGARMFRISYLEDRLSMLAGDPAADEAELARLRSEIPADVMADYLEGRARNHAVNRAMIEWTAAGIFDYLIIPQDDTMAYGWNIAEARQLRWTARRLGVADRVSVYPGTDETDMLLIARYVAGQAGFRPRVWTRYSSVRAGSVITAYEDRPMEELIKAHLAPLGGVIEDDPAAADVRLYVNSPAEVQGNGFDQVAAEIAESAAKHFPAELRPAWDAYRRADGLRNSLREMHSVQRNVDEFARSLSLAVDEGHTCAVVDAAYVNGGDIELGEALRRHVDLAQLAGFGGWNTAGNTLGTVLAHSVIHHLQRVNGATPDAVAAHVRFLFVRFVDDFLYQGIVRSHIAIEDLPKRGIPPQMTNLGDAAADVEAIVNQRLIPAAAELATDHFIGHTVRAGDTHFTIDDLTIRRVFLPWQRLFEIGIEIERGLGRLSGADGFKSL
;
A
#
# COMPACT_ATOMS: atom_id res chain seq x y z
N MET A 1 21.29 -5.42 19.43
CA MET A 1 20.07 -4.67 19.05
C MET A 1 19.03 -5.72 18.69
N PRO A 2 17.78 -5.60 19.14
CA PRO A 2 16.73 -6.50 18.70
C PRO A 2 16.52 -6.34 17.19
N SER A 3 16.04 -7.40 16.52
CA SER A 3 15.97 -7.45 15.07
C SER A 3 14.71 -8.14 14.55
N ILE A 4 14.24 -7.66 13.40
CA ILE A 4 13.06 -8.19 12.72
C ILE A 4 13.49 -8.69 11.34
N LEU A 5 13.28 -9.97 11.10
CA LEU A 5 13.55 -10.61 9.81
C LEU A 5 12.34 -10.45 8.91
N ILE A 6 12.53 -9.92 7.70
CA ILE A 6 11.47 -9.67 6.74
C ILE A 6 11.78 -10.43 5.45
N LEU A 7 10.85 -11.28 5.01
CA LEU A 7 10.80 -11.80 3.65
C LEU A 7 9.70 -11.05 2.89
N PRO A 8 10.06 -10.02 2.09
CA PRO A 8 9.09 -9.11 1.49
C PRO A 8 8.38 -9.71 0.27
N LEU A 9 7.27 -9.10 -0.14
CA LEU A 9 6.42 -9.55 -1.25
C LEU A 9 7.07 -9.47 -2.64
N ASP A 10 7.86 -8.42 -2.86
CA ASP A 10 8.65 -8.15 -4.06
C ASP A 10 9.77 -7.14 -3.75
N ASP A 11 10.48 -6.66 -4.77
CA ASP A 11 11.61 -5.73 -4.64
C ASP A 11 11.24 -4.24 -4.69
N ARG A 12 9.95 -3.89 -4.66
CA ARG A 12 9.51 -2.49 -4.72
C ARG A 12 9.67 -1.77 -3.37
N PRO A 13 9.81 -0.44 -3.38
CA PRO A 13 9.84 0.41 -2.19
C PRO A 13 8.81 0.10 -1.09
N PRO A 14 7.51 -0.09 -1.38
CA PRO A 14 6.53 -0.43 -0.34
C PRO A 14 6.77 -1.77 0.37
N ASN A 15 7.52 -2.69 -0.25
CA ASN A 15 7.78 -4.01 0.31
C ASN A 15 9.19 -4.14 0.91
N VAL A 16 10.15 -3.28 0.53
CA VAL A 16 11.53 -3.36 1.03
C VAL A 16 11.92 -2.12 1.82
N GLU A 17 11.94 -0.95 1.18
CA GLU A 17 12.42 0.29 1.79
C GLU A 17 11.48 0.81 2.91
N PHE A 18 10.16 0.79 2.73
CA PHE A 18 9.23 1.34 3.74
C PHE A 18 9.17 0.45 4.98
N PRO A 19 9.08 -0.89 4.87
CA PRO A 19 9.18 -1.77 6.05
C PRO A 19 10.53 -1.62 6.76
N ALA A 20 11.63 -1.47 6.04
CA ALA A 20 12.95 -1.24 6.66
C ALA A 20 12.98 0.05 7.48
N LEU A 21 12.49 1.15 6.93
CA LEU A 21 12.39 2.43 7.64
C LEU A 21 11.49 2.32 8.87
N LEU A 22 10.36 1.60 8.77
CA LEU A 22 9.46 1.40 9.90
C LEU A 22 10.09 0.56 11.02
N VAL A 23 10.84 -0.49 10.69
CA VAL A 23 11.60 -1.29 11.67
C VAL A 23 12.67 -0.45 12.36
N GLN A 24 13.40 0.36 11.61
CA GLN A 24 14.39 1.30 12.16
C GLN A 24 13.72 2.35 13.07
N ALA A 25 12.57 2.89 12.66
CA ALA A 25 11.78 3.81 13.48
C ALA A 25 11.27 3.13 14.76
N ALA A 26 11.00 1.83 14.74
CA ALA A 26 10.68 1.07 15.93
C ALA A 26 11.88 0.80 16.86
N GLY A 27 13.11 1.15 16.45
CA GLY A 27 14.34 0.88 17.22
C GLY A 27 14.89 -0.54 17.06
N TYR A 28 14.50 -1.23 15.99
CA TYR A 28 14.95 -2.58 15.65
C TYR A 28 15.87 -2.54 14.42
N GLU A 29 16.69 -3.58 14.26
CA GLU A 29 17.48 -3.78 13.04
C GLU A 29 16.67 -4.60 12.01
N PRO A 30 16.43 -4.09 10.79
CA PRO A 30 15.80 -4.86 9.73
C PRO A 30 16.79 -5.84 9.09
N ILE A 31 16.39 -7.11 9.00
CA ILE A 31 17.14 -8.13 8.26
C ILE A 31 16.34 -8.47 7.00
N LEU A 32 16.86 -8.10 5.83
CA LEU A 32 16.23 -8.26 4.52
C LEU A 32 17.13 -9.07 3.57
N PRO A 33 16.56 -9.84 2.63
CA PRO A 33 17.35 -10.52 1.62
C PRO A 33 17.88 -9.51 0.58
N PRO A 34 18.93 -9.85 -0.18
CA PRO A 34 19.32 -9.08 -1.36
C PRO A 34 18.15 -8.91 -2.34
N LYS A 35 17.91 -7.67 -2.78
CA LYS A 35 16.79 -7.32 -3.69
C LYS A 35 16.83 -8.08 -5.00
N ASP A 36 18.03 -8.39 -5.50
CA ASP A 36 18.21 -9.15 -6.74
C ASP A 36 17.75 -10.61 -6.63
N TRP A 37 17.41 -11.12 -5.44
CA TRP A 37 16.82 -12.44 -5.26
C TRP A 37 15.28 -12.41 -5.25
N LEU A 38 14.68 -11.23 -5.10
CA LEU A 38 13.23 -11.04 -5.07
C LEU A 38 12.63 -11.01 -6.49
N GLY A 39 11.35 -11.36 -6.57
CA GLY A 39 10.62 -11.41 -7.83
C GLY A 39 10.20 -10.05 -8.35
N THR A 40 10.07 -9.96 -9.67
CA THR A 40 9.51 -8.81 -10.41
C THR A 40 8.47 -9.34 -11.42
N PRO A 41 7.74 -8.47 -12.15
CA PRO A 41 6.87 -8.93 -13.23
C PRO A 41 7.59 -9.69 -14.35
N TRP A 42 8.92 -9.59 -14.47
CA TRP A 42 9.66 -10.25 -15.56
C TRP A 42 10.55 -11.39 -15.08
N ARG A 43 10.65 -11.61 -13.76
CA ARG A 43 11.56 -12.58 -13.18
C ARG A 43 11.00 -13.15 -11.89
N ALA A 44 10.94 -14.47 -11.80
CA ALA A 44 10.66 -15.14 -10.52
C ALA A 44 11.81 -14.95 -9.54
N GLY A 45 11.49 -14.77 -8.25
CA GLY A 45 12.47 -14.75 -7.18
C GLY A 45 13.21 -16.08 -7.05
N ASP A 46 14.44 -16.04 -6.56
CA ASP A 46 15.28 -17.22 -6.33
C ASP A 46 14.85 -17.92 -5.03
N VAL A 47 13.80 -18.75 -5.14
CA VAL A 47 13.19 -19.44 -3.99
C VAL A 47 14.20 -20.28 -3.22
N ASP A 48 15.17 -20.91 -3.88
CA ASP A 48 16.16 -21.76 -3.22
C ASP A 48 17.11 -20.92 -2.35
N ARG A 49 17.63 -19.79 -2.88
CA ARG A 49 18.45 -18.86 -2.08
C ARG A 49 17.67 -18.22 -0.95
N LEU A 50 16.44 -17.80 -1.21
CA LEU A 50 15.57 -17.21 -0.20
C LEU A 50 15.26 -18.21 0.93
N THR A 51 15.03 -19.48 0.60
CA THR A 51 14.78 -20.56 1.56
C THR A 51 16.01 -20.81 2.44
N ALA A 52 17.20 -20.91 1.83
CA ALA A 52 18.45 -21.09 2.56
C ALA A 52 18.74 -19.90 3.48
N TRP A 53 18.60 -18.68 2.95
CA TRP A 53 18.78 -17.45 3.71
C TRP A 53 17.79 -17.34 4.87
N LEU A 54 16.52 -17.65 4.66
CA LEU A 54 15.51 -17.61 5.71
C LEU A 54 15.85 -18.57 6.85
N THR A 55 16.30 -19.78 6.52
CA THR A 55 16.70 -20.80 7.50
C THR A 55 17.95 -20.39 8.30
N GLU A 56 18.91 -19.73 7.65
CA GLU A 56 20.13 -19.24 8.30
C GLU A 56 19.87 -18.03 9.22
N ASN A 57 18.92 -17.16 8.85
CA ASN A 57 18.69 -15.89 9.53
C ASN A 57 17.62 -15.96 10.62
N ALA A 58 16.59 -16.80 10.47
CA ALA A 58 15.48 -16.90 11.42
C ALA A 58 15.90 -17.16 12.88
N PRO A 59 16.95 -17.98 13.19
CA PRO A 59 17.38 -18.20 14.57
C PRO A 59 17.91 -16.95 15.29
N ARG A 60 18.26 -15.89 14.55
CA ARG A 60 18.91 -14.68 15.07
C ARG A 60 17.94 -13.52 15.29
N ALA A 61 16.71 -13.65 14.81
CA ALA A 61 15.70 -12.59 14.85
C ALA A 61 14.72 -12.79 16.01
N ASP A 62 14.14 -11.68 16.50
CA ASP A 62 13.12 -11.72 17.55
C ASP A 62 11.72 -11.99 16.95
N ALA A 63 11.51 -11.56 15.71
CA ALA A 63 10.33 -11.85 14.91
C ALA A 63 10.69 -12.14 13.45
N LEU A 64 9.87 -12.98 12.83
CA LEU A 64 9.87 -13.25 11.39
C LEU A 64 8.54 -12.75 10.79
N ILE A 65 8.64 -11.86 9.82
CA ILE A 65 7.54 -11.36 9.00
C ILE A 65 7.76 -11.85 7.58
N LEU A 66 6.76 -12.49 6.97
CA LEU A 66 6.98 -13.14 5.67
C LEU A 66 5.77 -13.12 4.74
N ALA A 67 6.04 -12.71 3.51
CA ALA A 67 5.22 -12.95 2.33
C ALA A 67 5.34 -14.41 1.91
N LEU A 68 4.27 -15.18 2.10
CA LEU A 68 4.23 -16.59 1.71
C LEU A 68 4.23 -16.75 0.20
N ASP A 69 3.75 -15.75 -0.54
CA ASP A 69 3.79 -15.71 -2.00
C ASP A 69 5.24 -15.70 -2.54
N THR A 70 6.15 -14.99 -1.86
CA THR A 70 7.57 -14.95 -2.20
C THR A 70 8.23 -16.32 -2.04
N LEU A 71 7.99 -17.00 -0.92
CA LEU A 71 8.56 -18.31 -0.66
C LEU A 71 7.90 -19.42 -1.50
N GLY A 72 6.59 -19.34 -1.72
CA GLY A 72 5.82 -20.37 -2.42
C GLY A 72 5.97 -20.30 -3.94
N TYR A 73 6.05 -19.10 -4.50
CA TYR A 73 5.97 -18.86 -5.95
C TYR A 73 7.10 -18.00 -6.52
N GLY A 74 7.93 -17.37 -5.69
CA GLY A 74 8.93 -16.41 -6.12
C GLY A 74 8.39 -14.98 -6.28
N GLY A 75 7.28 -14.63 -5.65
CA GLY A 75 6.76 -13.25 -5.53
C GLY A 75 5.30 -13.11 -5.98
N LEU A 76 4.72 -11.92 -5.74
CA LEU A 76 3.30 -11.62 -6.01
C LEU A 76 2.88 -11.93 -7.46
N VAL A 77 3.54 -11.33 -8.45
CA VAL A 77 3.15 -11.53 -9.86
C VAL A 77 3.37 -12.99 -10.29
N ASN A 78 4.37 -13.64 -9.72
CA ASN A 78 4.68 -15.04 -9.99
C ASN A 78 3.62 -15.98 -9.41
N SER A 79 2.99 -15.64 -8.27
CA SER A 79 1.88 -16.45 -7.72
C SER A 79 0.64 -16.47 -8.62
N ARG A 80 0.39 -15.37 -9.33
CA ARG A 80 -0.69 -15.24 -10.33
C ARG A 80 -0.40 -16.06 -11.60
N ARG A 81 0.87 -16.18 -11.98
CA ARG A 81 1.30 -16.82 -13.25
C ARG A 81 1.70 -18.28 -13.13
N SER A 82 2.04 -18.73 -11.92
CA SER A 82 2.56 -20.08 -11.70
C SER A 82 1.64 -21.17 -12.27
N THR A 83 2.26 -22.23 -12.78
CA THR A 83 1.61 -23.48 -13.17
C THR A 83 1.94 -24.62 -12.20
N ASP A 84 2.68 -24.33 -11.12
CA ASP A 84 3.02 -25.32 -10.12
C ASP A 84 1.75 -25.85 -9.45
N PRO A 85 1.63 -27.16 -9.22
CA PRO A 85 0.58 -27.74 -8.39
C PRO A 85 0.62 -27.24 -6.93
N ALA A 86 -0.54 -27.24 -6.26
CA ALA A 86 -0.67 -26.78 -4.88
C ALA A 86 0.26 -27.52 -3.89
N ASP A 87 0.49 -28.82 -4.10
CA ASP A 87 1.39 -29.62 -3.25
C ASP A 87 2.86 -29.23 -3.42
N VAL A 88 3.28 -28.79 -4.60
CA VAL A 88 4.63 -28.24 -4.83
C VAL A 88 4.81 -26.95 -4.03
N VAL A 89 3.84 -26.05 -4.10
CA VAL A 89 3.87 -24.76 -3.37
C VAL A 89 3.88 -25.01 -1.87
N LEU A 90 2.98 -25.87 -1.36
CA LEU A 90 2.92 -26.21 0.06
C LEU A 90 4.21 -26.86 0.55
N ARG A 91 4.88 -27.69 -0.27
CA ARG A 91 6.20 -28.26 0.07
C ARG A 91 7.26 -27.18 0.26
N ARG A 92 7.28 -26.12 -0.54
CA ARG A 92 8.21 -24.99 -0.34
C ARG A 92 7.94 -24.28 0.98
N LEU A 93 6.66 -24.07 1.31
CA LEU A 93 6.21 -23.42 2.53
C LEU A 93 6.46 -24.24 3.82
N GLU A 94 6.66 -25.56 3.74
CA GLU A 94 7.01 -26.40 4.90
C GLU A 94 8.29 -25.92 5.62
N THR A 95 9.16 -25.16 4.94
CA THR A 95 10.30 -24.46 5.56
C THR A 95 9.86 -23.61 6.75
N VAL A 96 8.71 -22.93 6.67
CA VAL A 96 8.16 -22.09 7.77
C VAL A 96 7.82 -22.95 8.99
N ARG A 97 7.21 -24.12 8.78
CA ARG A 97 6.92 -25.07 9.86
C ARG A 97 8.20 -25.63 10.47
N ALA A 98 9.21 -25.91 9.65
CA ALA A 98 10.51 -26.37 10.13
C ALA A 98 11.18 -25.30 11.01
N ILE A 99 11.14 -24.02 10.60
CA ILE A 99 11.64 -22.90 11.38
C ILE A 99 10.91 -22.79 12.73
N LYS A 100 9.58 -22.72 12.74
CA LYS A 100 8.81 -22.61 14.00
C LYS A 100 9.04 -23.81 14.92
N ARG A 101 9.15 -25.03 14.37
CA ARG A 101 9.44 -26.25 15.16
C ARG A 101 10.81 -26.20 15.82
N ASN A 102 11.83 -25.71 15.10
CA ASN A 102 13.19 -25.61 15.62
C ASN A 102 13.36 -24.40 16.56
N HIS A 103 12.55 -23.35 16.39
CA HIS A 103 12.57 -22.12 17.16
C HIS A 103 11.17 -21.79 17.71
N PRO A 104 10.64 -22.56 18.67
CA PRO A 104 9.25 -22.45 19.12
C PRO A 104 8.91 -21.09 19.78
N LYS A 105 9.92 -20.32 20.20
CA LYS A 105 9.76 -18.98 20.77
C LYS A 105 9.79 -17.85 19.73
N LEU A 106 10.21 -18.12 18.50
CA LEU A 106 10.23 -17.12 17.44
C LEU A 106 8.79 -16.69 17.14
N THR A 107 8.52 -15.38 17.14
CA THR A 107 7.24 -14.85 16.68
C THR A 107 7.21 -14.92 15.16
N VAL A 108 6.21 -15.59 14.59
CA VAL A 108 6.07 -15.76 13.13
C VAL A 108 4.76 -15.13 12.68
N LEU A 109 4.86 -14.04 11.93
CA LEU A 109 3.75 -13.29 11.38
C LEU A 109 3.77 -13.43 9.86
N GLY A 110 2.72 -14.01 9.30
CA GLY A 110 2.69 -14.32 7.86
C GLY A 110 1.59 -13.59 7.13
N TYR A 111 1.74 -13.50 5.81
CA TYR A 111 0.61 -13.20 4.94
C TYR A 111 0.70 -13.94 3.62
N SER A 112 -0.47 -14.24 3.04
CA SER A 112 -0.58 -14.81 1.70
C SER A 112 -1.70 -14.13 0.94
N ILE A 113 -1.39 -13.68 -0.27
CA ILE A 113 -2.27 -12.80 -1.02
C ILE A 113 -3.42 -13.61 -1.60
N LEU A 114 -4.64 -13.11 -1.42
CA LEU A 114 -5.78 -13.63 -2.14
C LEU A 114 -5.75 -13.07 -3.56
N MET A 115 -5.66 -13.96 -4.54
CA MET A 115 -5.45 -13.60 -5.94
C MET A 115 -6.55 -12.67 -6.47
N ARG A 116 -6.15 -11.52 -7.02
CA ARG A 116 -7.05 -10.53 -7.61
C ARG A 116 -7.82 -11.02 -8.84
N VAL A 117 -8.84 -10.25 -9.22
CA VAL A 117 -9.54 -10.34 -10.51
C VAL A 117 -9.62 -8.93 -11.09
N THR A 118 -8.67 -8.54 -11.95
CA THR A 118 -8.58 -7.16 -12.44
C THR A 118 -9.64 -6.85 -13.51
N ARG A 119 -10.07 -5.58 -13.58
CA ARG A 119 -11.22 -5.16 -14.41
C ARG A 119 -10.91 -5.04 -15.90
N GLY A 120 -9.63 -4.89 -16.25
CA GLY A 120 -9.18 -4.50 -17.59
C GLY A 120 -8.52 -5.65 -18.35
N ASN A 121 -8.34 -5.41 -19.65
CA ASN A 121 -7.54 -6.26 -20.52
C ASN A 121 -6.07 -5.81 -20.45
N ASP A 122 -5.37 -6.25 -19.40
CA ASP A 122 -3.95 -5.93 -19.17
C ASP A 122 -3.18 -7.17 -18.71
N ALA A 123 -2.08 -7.50 -19.40
CA ALA A 123 -1.27 -8.68 -19.11
C ALA A 123 0.06 -8.38 -18.40
N GLU A 124 0.36 -7.12 -18.04
CA GLU A 124 1.67 -6.71 -17.48
C GLU A 124 2.02 -7.54 -16.23
N GLU A 125 1.02 -7.84 -15.41
CA GLU A 125 1.17 -8.62 -14.18
C GLU A 125 0.26 -9.86 -14.12
N GLU A 126 -0.34 -10.24 -15.26
CA GLU A 126 -1.23 -11.41 -15.41
C GLU A 126 -0.68 -12.38 -16.46
N LYS A 127 -1.33 -13.54 -16.65
CA LYS A 127 -1.03 -14.42 -17.79
C LYS A 127 -1.41 -13.75 -19.11
N ALA A 128 -0.72 -14.08 -20.20
CA ALA A 128 -0.85 -13.41 -21.50
C ALA A 128 -2.30 -13.31 -22.03
N TYR A 129 -3.13 -14.33 -21.80
CA TYR A 129 -4.52 -14.33 -22.24
C TYR A 129 -5.37 -13.24 -21.57
N TRP A 130 -4.95 -12.70 -20.43
CA TRP A 130 -5.68 -11.66 -19.71
C TRP A 130 -5.75 -10.35 -20.50
N GLY A 131 -4.74 -10.05 -21.31
CA GLY A 131 -4.74 -8.92 -22.24
C GLY A 131 -5.84 -9.00 -23.32
N THR A 132 -6.50 -10.15 -23.48
CA THR A 132 -7.57 -10.36 -24.46
C THR A 132 -8.93 -10.65 -23.80
N TYR A 133 -8.93 -11.39 -22.68
CA TYR A 133 -10.14 -11.90 -22.04
C TYR A 133 -10.39 -11.34 -20.64
N GLY A 134 -9.44 -10.61 -20.04
CA GLY A 134 -9.47 -10.17 -18.64
C GLY A 134 -10.75 -9.46 -18.23
N ALA A 135 -11.17 -8.44 -18.98
CA ALA A 135 -12.39 -7.69 -18.69
C ALA A 135 -13.66 -8.57 -18.72
N ARG A 136 -13.69 -9.57 -19.61
CA ARG A 136 -14.81 -10.53 -19.72
C ARG A 136 -14.78 -11.54 -18.58
N MET A 137 -13.60 -12.06 -18.23
CA MET A 137 -13.41 -12.97 -17.09
C MET A 137 -13.77 -12.29 -15.76
N PHE A 138 -13.38 -11.03 -15.60
CA PHE A 138 -13.81 -10.20 -14.48
C PHE A 138 -15.34 -10.06 -14.42
N ARG A 139 -15.99 -9.78 -15.55
CA ARG A 139 -17.44 -9.63 -15.59
C ARG A 139 -18.16 -10.94 -15.26
N ILE A 140 -17.67 -12.07 -15.76
CA ILE A 140 -18.16 -13.42 -15.39
C ILE A 140 -18.04 -13.63 -13.88
N SER A 141 -16.85 -13.40 -13.32
CA SER A 141 -16.55 -13.50 -11.88
C SER A 141 -17.53 -12.70 -11.02
N TYR A 142 -17.76 -11.44 -11.40
CA TYR A 142 -18.70 -10.55 -10.73
C TYR A 142 -20.14 -11.07 -10.79
N LEU A 143 -20.62 -11.48 -11.97
CA LEU A 143 -21.98 -11.95 -12.18
C LEU A 143 -22.27 -13.26 -11.43
N GLU A 144 -21.34 -14.22 -11.47
CA GLU A 144 -21.48 -15.50 -10.77
C GLU A 144 -21.58 -15.29 -9.26
N ASP A 145 -20.72 -14.44 -8.70
CA ASP A 145 -20.76 -14.14 -7.28
C ASP A 145 -22.06 -13.42 -6.88
N ARG A 146 -22.46 -12.42 -7.67
CA ARG A 146 -23.70 -11.66 -7.46
C ARG A 146 -24.94 -12.56 -7.50
N LEU A 147 -25.03 -13.46 -8.48
CA LEU A 147 -26.08 -14.48 -8.57
C LEU A 147 -26.07 -15.43 -7.36
N SER A 148 -24.89 -15.88 -6.92
CA SER A 148 -24.75 -16.76 -5.75
C SER A 148 -25.26 -16.11 -4.45
N MET A 149 -25.21 -14.77 -4.39
CA MET A 149 -25.67 -13.95 -3.28
C MET A 149 -27.14 -13.53 -3.43
N LEU A 150 -27.85 -14.04 -4.44
CA LEU A 150 -29.24 -13.68 -4.78
C LEU A 150 -29.43 -12.16 -4.96
N ALA A 151 -28.40 -11.50 -5.50
CA ALA A 151 -28.40 -10.07 -5.78
C ALA A 151 -28.49 -9.80 -7.28
N GLY A 152 -28.87 -8.57 -7.67
CA GLY A 152 -29.00 -8.18 -9.07
C GLY A 152 -30.31 -8.63 -9.71
N ASP A 153 -30.32 -8.72 -11.04
CA ASP A 153 -31.43 -9.25 -11.83
C ASP A 153 -31.03 -10.63 -12.38
N PRO A 154 -31.56 -11.74 -11.81
CA PRO A 154 -31.10 -13.07 -12.19
C PRO A 154 -31.26 -13.39 -13.68
N ALA A 155 -32.35 -12.96 -14.31
CA ALA A 155 -32.60 -13.28 -15.71
C ALA A 155 -31.63 -12.53 -16.64
N ALA A 156 -31.37 -11.25 -16.35
CA ALA A 156 -30.42 -10.45 -17.11
C ALA A 156 -28.97 -10.95 -16.90
N ASP A 157 -28.63 -11.29 -15.66
CA ASP A 157 -27.29 -11.75 -15.29
C ASP A 157 -26.97 -13.12 -15.90
N GLU A 158 -27.91 -14.06 -15.86
CA GLU A 158 -27.76 -15.38 -16.50
C GLU A 158 -27.60 -15.28 -18.02
N ALA A 159 -28.37 -14.39 -18.66
CA ALA A 159 -28.26 -14.14 -20.10
C ALA A 159 -26.89 -13.53 -20.47
N GLU A 160 -26.42 -12.55 -19.70
CA GLU A 160 -25.09 -11.94 -19.92
C GLU A 160 -23.97 -12.96 -19.69
N LEU A 161 -24.07 -13.77 -18.63
CA LEU A 161 -23.10 -14.83 -18.31
C LEU A 161 -22.99 -15.87 -19.43
N ALA A 162 -24.12 -16.32 -19.97
CA ALA A 162 -24.14 -17.28 -21.08
C ALA A 162 -23.43 -16.71 -22.32
N ARG A 163 -23.68 -15.44 -22.65
CA ARG A 163 -22.98 -14.75 -23.75
C ARG A 163 -21.48 -14.68 -23.49
N LEU A 164 -21.06 -14.15 -22.34
CA LEU A 164 -19.64 -13.97 -22.02
C LEU A 164 -18.85 -15.28 -22.04
N ARG A 165 -19.43 -16.37 -21.52
CA ARG A 165 -18.80 -17.70 -21.54
C ARG A 165 -18.57 -18.22 -22.96
N SER A 166 -19.45 -17.90 -23.91
CA SER A 166 -19.28 -18.31 -25.31
C SER A 166 -18.12 -17.61 -26.02
N GLU A 167 -17.65 -16.48 -25.47
CA GLU A 167 -16.60 -15.66 -26.07
C GLU A 167 -15.20 -15.96 -25.54
N ILE A 168 -15.05 -16.89 -24.59
CA ILE A 168 -13.79 -17.24 -23.94
C ILE A 168 -13.48 -18.71 -24.20
N PRO A 169 -12.29 -19.04 -24.71
CA PRO A 169 -11.86 -20.44 -24.87
C PRO A 169 -11.93 -21.22 -23.54
N ALA A 170 -12.41 -22.46 -23.61
CA ALA A 170 -12.63 -23.28 -22.41
C ALA A 170 -11.33 -23.60 -21.65
N ASP A 171 -10.22 -23.77 -22.37
CA ASP A 171 -8.89 -23.99 -21.83
C ASP A 171 -8.35 -22.75 -21.09
N VAL A 172 -8.60 -21.54 -21.61
CA VAL A 172 -8.26 -20.27 -20.94
C VAL A 172 -8.99 -20.13 -19.61
N MET A 173 -10.30 -20.40 -19.61
CA MET A 173 -11.10 -20.34 -18.38
C MET A 173 -10.65 -21.41 -17.38
N ALA A 174 -10.38 -22.63 -17.84
CA ALA A 174 -9.93 -23.73 -16.98
C ALA A 174 -8.58 -23.43 -16.33
N ASP A 175 -7.59 -22.96 -17.09
CA ASP A 175 -6.26 -22.61 -16.56
C ASP A 175 -6.34 -21.50 -15.48
N TYR A 176 -7.18 -20.48 -15.71
CA TYR A 176 -7.33 -19.41 -14.72
C TYR A 176 -7.97 -19.92 -13.43
N LEU A 177 -9.06 -20.70 -13.54
CA LEU A 177 -9.76 -21.27 -12.39
C LEU A 177 -8.88 -22.29 -11.64
N GLU A 178 -8.01 -23.02 -12.33
CA GLU A 178 -7.01 -23.89 -11.68
C GLU A 178 -6.02 -23.07 -10.84
N GLY A 179 -5.52 -21.95 -11.38
CA GLY A 179 -4.67 -21.02 -10.63
C GLY A 179 -5.34 -20.48 -9.37
N ARG A 180 -6.63 -20.09 -9.48
CA ARG A 180 -7.43 -19.66 -8.32
C ARG A 180 -7.65 -20.77 -7.31
N ALA A 181 -8.01 -21.97 -7.75
CA ALA A 181 -8.20 -23.12 -6.88
C ALA A 181 -6.93 -23.46 -6.09
N ARG A 182 -5.76 -23.35 -6.73
CA ARG A 182 -4.46 -23.47 -6.05
C ARG A 182 -4.24 -22.36 -5.01
N ASN A 183 -4.40 -21.10 -5.39
CA ASN A 183 -4.23 -19.97 -4.45
C ASN A 183 -5.17 -20.12 -3.23
N HIS A 184 -6.43 -20.47 -3.47
CA HIS A 184 -7.40 -20.73 -2.41
C HIS A 184 -7.00 -21.90 -1.51
N ALA A 185 -6.50 -23.00 -2.08
CA ALA A 185 -6.01 -24.15 -1.32
C ALA A 185 -4.80 -23.79 -0.43
N VAL A 186 -3.86 -23.00 -0.94
CA VAL A 186 -2.72 -22.50 -0.16
C VAL A 186 -3.19 -21.57 0.96
N ASN A 187 -4.04 -20.58 0.67
CA ASN A 187 -4.62 -19.69 1.66
C ASN A 187 -5.36 -20.44 2.78
N ARG A 188 -6.15 -21.46 2.43
CA ARG A 188 -6.81 -22.32 3.42
C ARG A 188 -5.81 -23.06 4.31
N ALA A 189 -4.74 -23.62 3.73
CA ALA A 189 -3.69 -24.29 4.48
C ALA A 189 -2.99 -23.35 5.46
N MET A 190 -2.80 -22.07 5.12
CA MET A 190 -2.19 -21.10 6.04
C MET A 190 -3.08 -20.81 7.25
N ILE A 191 -4.40 -20.78 7.08
CA ILE A 191 -5.36 -20.71 8.21
C ILE A 191 -5.25 -21.96 9.08
N GLU A 192 -5.19 -23.15 8.46
CA GLU A 192 -5.01 -24.42 9.17
C GLU A 192 -3.67 -24.44 9.95
N TRP A 193 -2.60 -23.89 9.39
CA TRP A 193 -1.30 -23.76 10.05
C TRP A 193 -1.33 -22.73 11.20
N THR A 194 -2.13 -21.68 11.09
CA THR A 194 -2.38 -20.74 12.20
C THR A 194 -3.09 -21.44 13.36
N ALA A 195 -4.09 -22.29 13.07
CA ALA A 195 -4.75 -23.14 14.07
C ALA A 195 -3.78 -24.13 14.72
N ALA A 196 -2.79 -24.63 13.96
CA ALA A 196 -1.72 -25.48 14.46
C ALA A 196 -0.59 -24.72 15.22
N GLY A 197 -0.71 -23.39 15.38
CA GLY A 197 0.27 -22.58 16.11
C GLY A 197 1.56 -22.26 15.36
N ILE A 198 1.56 -22.42 14.03
CA ILE A 198 2.71 -22.06 13.19
C ILE A 198 2.86 -20.55 13.09
N PHE A 199 1.76 -19.87 12.80
CA PHE A 199 1.68 -18.41 12.76
C PHE A 199 1.07 -17.88 14.05
N ASP A 200 1.69 -16.85 14.61
CA ASP A 200 1.17 -16.08 15.73
C ASP A 200 0.07 -15.10 15.26
N TYR A 201 0.16 -14.65 14.00
CA TYR A 201 -0.88 -13.94 13.28
C TYR A 201 -0.74 -14.15 11.77
N LEU A 202 -1.88 -14.19 11.07
CA LEU A 202 -1.94 -14.32 9.62
C LEU A 202 -2.83 -13.22 9.04
N ILE A 203 -2.36 -12.58 7.97
CA ILE A 203 -3.20 -11.72 7.13
C ILE A 203 -3.36 -12.39 5.76
N ILE A 204 -4.58 -12.44 5.25
CA ILE A 204 -4.88 -12.83 3.88
C ILE A 204 -5.46 -11.60 3.21
N PRO A 205 -4.60 -10.71 2.68
CA PRO A 205 -5.06 -9.46 2.12
C PRO A 205 -5.63 -9.71 0.70
N GLN A 206 -6.66 -8.96 0.33
CA GLN A 206 -7.37 -9.07 -0.94
C GLN A 206 -6.81 -8.05 -1.92
N ASP A 207 -6.08 -8.56 -2.91
CA ASP A 207 -5.51 -7.78 -4.00
C ASP A 207 -6.62 -7.39 -5.00
N ASP A 208 -6.63 -6.12 -5.43
CA ASP A 208 -7.64 -5.44 -6.27
C ASP A 208 -9.07 -6.00 -6.19
N THR A 209 -9.93 -5.38 -5.37
CA THR A 209 -11.23 -5.94 -5.05
C THR A 209 -12.46 -5.08 -5.39
N MET A 210 -13.64 -5.64 -5.13
CA MET A 210 -14.96 -5.14 -5.56
C MET A 210 -16.07 -5.63 -4.61
N ALA A 211 -17.31 -5.15 -4.78
CA ALA A 211 -18.46 -5.66 -4.02
C ALA A 211 -18.80 -7.15 -4.28
N TYR A 212 -18.51 -7.66 -5.49
CA TYR A 212 -18.74 -9.04 -5.90
C TYR A 212 -17.59 -9.55 -6.77
N GLY A 213 -17.34 -10.85 -6.72
CA GLY A 213 -16.36 -11.55 -7.56
C GLY A 213 -15.93 -12.88 -6.94
N TRP A 214 -15.27 -13.72 -7.73
CA TRP A 214 -14.64 -14.96 -7.25
C TRP A 214 -13.70 -14.71 -6.06
N ASN A 215 -12.92 -13.62 -6.09
CA ASN A 215 -12.07 -13.22 -4.96
C ASN A 215 -12.87 -12.91 -3.69
N ILE A 216 -14.05 -12.29 -3.82
CA ILE A 216 -14.94 -12.03 -2.68
C ILE A 216 -15.56 -13.32 -2.16
N ALA A 217 -16.01 -14.20 -3.06
CA ALA A 217 -16.55 -15.51 -2.70
C ALA A 217 -15.54 -16.33 -1.88
N GLU A 218 -14.31 -16.41 -2.38
CA GLU A 218 -13.19 -17.07 -1.71
C GLU A 218 -12.87 -16.43 -0.36
N ALA A 219 -12.84 -15.09 -0.27
CA ALA A 219 -12.62 -14.39 0.98
C ALA A 219 -13.72 -14.69 2.03
N ARG A 220 -14.99 -14.79 1.61
CA ARG A 220 -16.09 -15.21 2.48
C ARG A 220 -15.88 -16.63 3.00
N GLN A 221 -15.43 -17.56 2.15
CA GLN A 221 -15.11 -18.94 2.54
C GLN A 221 -13.91 -19.04 3.49
N LEU A 222 -12.86 -18.24 3.29
CA LEU A 222 -11.69 -18.18 4.17
C LEU A 222 -12.04 -17.62 5.55
N ARG A 223 -12.82 -16.52 5.61
CA ARG A 223 -13.34 -15.99 6.87
C ARG A 223 -14.19 -17.02 7.62
N TRP A 224 -15.03 -17.77 6.90
CA TRP A 224 -15.81 -18.86 7.50
C TRP A 224 -14.90 -19.98 8.05
N THR A 225 -13.85 -20.34 7.31
CA THR A 225 -12.86 -21.34 7.74
C THR A 225 -12.14 -20.90 9.01
N ALA A 226 -11.66 -19.65 9.08
CA ALA A 226 -11.01 -19.10 10.27
C ALA A 226 -11.93 -19.14 11.50
N ARG A 227 -13.22 -18.80 11.35
CA ARG A 227 -14.22 -18.91 12.42
C ARG A 227 -14.43 -20.36 12.87
N ARG A 228 -14.58 -21.29 11.92
CA ARG A 228 -14.79 -22.71 12.19
C ARG A 228 -13.60 -23.35 12.93
N LEU A 229 -12.38 -22.90 12.64
CA LEU A 229 -11.16 -23.36 13.30
C LEU A 229 -10.85 -22.59 14.60
N GLY A 230 -11.68 -21.61 15.00
CA GLY A 230 -11.48 -20.85 16.23
C GLY A 230 -10.26 -19.94 16.22
N VAL A 231 -9.89 -19.41 15.04
CA VAL A 231 -8.71 -18.53 14.86
C VAL A 231 -9.06 -17.18 14.24
N ALA A 232 -10.32 -16.77 14.30
CA ALA A 232 -10.78 -15.50 13.72
C ALA A 232 -10.17 -14.25 14.41
N ASP A 233 -9.65 -14.39 15.62
CA ASP A 233 -8.88 -13.38 16.36
C ASP A 233 -7.39 -13.33 15.97
N ARG A 234 -6.92 -14.32 15.20
CA ARG A 234 -5.53 -14.45 14.72
C ARG A 234 -5.40 -14.44 13.20
N VAL A 235 -6.52 -14.35 12.47
CA VAL A 235 -6.57 -14.34 11.01
C VAL A 235 -7.41 -13.16 10.54
N SER A 236 -6.80 -12.26 9.77
CA SER A 236 -7.48 -11.14 9.11
C SER A 236 -7.61 -11.37 7.62
N VAL A 237 -8.81 -11.10 7.05
CA VAL A 237 -9.05 -11.16 5.60
C VAL A 237 -9.76 -9.88 5.15
N TYR A 238 -9.04 -8.98 4.49
CA TYR A 238 -9.50 -7.65 4.12
C TYR A 238 -8.77 -7.10 2.87
N PRO A 239 -9.27 -6.04 2.21
CA PRO A 239 -8.63 -5.38 1.07
C PRO A 239 -7.31 -4.66 1.37
N GLY A 240 -6.29 -4.89 0.56
CA GLY A 240 -4.92 -4.39 0.76
C GLY A 240 -3.93 -5.38 0.15
N THR A 241 -2.65 -5.00 0.07
CA THR A 241 -1.58 -5.89 -0.37
C THR A 241 -0.25 -5.42 0.21
N ASP A 242 0.25 -4.28 -0.26
CA ASP A 242 1.65 -3.86 -0.09
C ASP A 242 1.95 -3.29 1.31
N GLU A 243 0.91 -2.89 2.05
CA GLU A 243 1.04 -2.37 3.41
C GLU A 243 1.16 -3.46 4.49
N THR A 244 0.95 -4.71 4.09
CA THR A 244 0.79 -5.84 5.02
C THR A 244 2.01 -6.06 5.90
N ASP A 245 3.23 -5.96 5.33
CA ASP A 245 4.48 -6.05 6.11
C ASP A 245 4.52 -5.00 7.23
N MET A 246 4.16 -3.76 6.91
CA MET A 246 4.16 -2.65 7.87
C MET A 246 3.15 -2.86 9.01
N LEU A 247 1.94 -3.35 8.70
CA LEU A 247 0.96 -3.67 9.73
C LEU A 247 1.42 -4.81 10.64
N LEU A 248 2.09 -5.83 10.11
CA LEU A 248 2.65 -6.92 10.92
C LEU A 248 3.83 -6.45 11.78
N ILE A 249 4.68 -5.54 11.28
CA ILE A 249 5.73 -4.88 12.06
C ILE A 249 5.11 -4.10 13.22
N ALA A 250 4.16 -3.23 12.93
CA ALA A 250 3.48 -2.42 13.95
C ALA A 250 2.74 -3.29 14.97
N ARG A 251 2.09 -4.39 14.55
CA ARG A 251 1.49 -5.37 15.45
C ARG A 251 2.52 -5.94 16.41
N TYR A 252 3.67 -6.39 15.90
CA TYR A 252 4.71 -6.98 16.72
C TYR A 252 5.22 -5.99 17.77
N VAL A 253 5.58 -4.78 17.33
CA VAL A 253 6.15 -3.74 18.19
C VAL A 253 5.14 -3.25 19.22
N ALA A 254 3.88 -2.98 18.82
CA ALA A 254 2.82 -2.61 19.75
C ALA A 254 2.54 -3.73 20.76
N GLY A 255 2.58 -4.99 20.32
CA GLY A 255 2.46 -6.17 21.19
C GLY A 255 3.57 -6.24 22.24
N GLN A 256 4.84 -5.98 21.86
CA GLN A 256 5.95 -5.91 22.82
C GLN A 256 5.78 -4.79 23.84
N ALA A 257 5.17 -3.67 23.44
CA ALA A 257 4.87 -2.54 24.32
C ALA A 257 3.57 -2.72 25.14
N GLY A 258 2.81 -3.83 24.95
CA GLY A 258 1.50 -4.01 25.56
C GLY A 258 0.46 -2.97 25.10
N PHE A 259 0.68 -2.35 23.96
CA PHE A 259 -0.12 -1.25 23.42
C PHE A 259 -1.17 -1.77 22.42
N ARG A 260 -2.38 -1.21 22.48
CA ARG A 260 -3.45 -1.42 21.52
C ARG A 260 -4.02 -0.05 21.13
N PRO A 261 -3.90 0.37 19.87
CA PRO A 261 -4.24 1.74 19.51
C PRO A 261 -5.74 2.00 19.55
N ARG A 262 -6.13 3.08 20.22
CA ARG A 262 -7.47 3.68 20.12
C ARG A 262 -7.42 4.86 19.17
N VAL A 263 -8.19 4.79 18.09
CA VAL A 263 -8.11 5.76 16.99
C VAL A 263 -9.41 6.53 16.85
N TRP A 264 -9.33 7.86 16.89
CA TRP A 264 -10.45 8.72 16.52
C TRP A 264 -10.30 9.17 15.07
N THR A 265 -11.39 9.16 14.30
CA THR A 265 -11.39 9.51 12.88
C THR A 265 -12.01 10.88 12.65
N ARG A 266 -11.34 11.72 11.85
CA ARG A 266 -11.93 12.93 11.25
C ARG A 266 -11.95 12.79 9.75
N TYR A 267 -13.09 13.02 9.13
CA TYR A 267 -13.23 12.95 7.69
C TYR A 267 -13.22 14.34 7.03
N SER A 268 -12.70 14.41 5.80
CA SER A 268 -12.78 15.62 4.96
C SER A 268 -14.19 15.89 4.40
N SER A 269 -15.08 14.90 4.48
CA SER A 269 -16.50 14.98 4.10
C SER A 269 -17.38 14.21 5.08
N VAL A 270 -18.62 14.67 5.30
CA VAL A 270 -19.63 13.96 6.11
C VAL A 270 -20.05 12.60 5.52
N ARG A 271 -19.78 12.36 4.24
CA ARG A 271 -20.11 11.08 3.56
C ARG A 271 -18.94 10.12 3.47
N ALA A 272 -17.71 10.61 3.63
CA ALA A 272 -16.48 9.87 3.34
C ALA A 272 -16.44 8.47 3.98
N GLY A 273 -16.81 8.36 5.26
CA GLY A 273 -16.87 7.07 5.98
C GLY A 273 -17.74 6.00 5.32
N SER A 274 -18.74 6.39 4.52
CA SER A 274 -19.68 5.51 3.83
C SER A 274 -19.30 5.17 2.39
N VAL A 275 -18.29 5.83 1.82
CA VAL A 275 -17.91 5.64 0.42
C VAL A 275 -17.02 4.40 0.28
N ILE A 276 -17.30 3.59 -0.74
CA ILE A 276 -16.44 2.48 -1.17
C ILE A 276 -15.51 3.03 -2.26
N THR A 277 -14.22 3.08 -1.97
CA THR A 277 -13.18 3.53 -2.90
C THR A 277 -12.84 2.46 -3.94
N ALA A 278 -12.16 2.86 -5.02
CA ALA A 278 -11.68 1.94 -6.03
C ALA A 278 -10.79 0.86 -5.40
N TYR A 279 -10.89 -0.35 -5.94
CA TYR A 279 -10.18 -1.54 -5.48
C TYR A 279 -10.53 -2.04 -4.06
N GLU A 280 -11.55 -1.46 -3.42
CA GLU A 280 -12.04 -1.87 -2.09
C GLU A 280 -13.41 -2.57 -2.16
N ASP A 281 -13.72 -3.39 -1.13
CA ASP A 281 -14.98 -4.16 -1.04
C ASP A 281 -15.95 -3.63 0.02
N ARG A 282 -15.57 -2.57 0.75
CA ARG A 282 -16.34 -2.06 1.89
C ARG A 282 -16.18 -0.55 2.07
N PRO A 283 -17.11 0.10 2.81
CA PRO A 283 -17.02 1.52 3.14
C PRO A 283 -15.74 1.86 3.91
N MET A 284 -15.25 3.10 3.76
CA MET A 284 -14.03 3.59 4.40
C MET A 284 -13.98 3.33 5.92
N GLU A 285 -15.07 3.55 6.67
CA GLU A 285 -15.11 3.29 8.11
C GLU A 285 -14.87 1.79 8.45
N GLU A 286 -15.46 0.89 7.65
CA GLU A 286 -15.25 -0.56 7.81
C GLU A 286 -13.87 -1.00 7.33
N LEU A 287 -13.26 -0.27 6.40
CA LEU A 287 -11.88 -0.47 5.96
C LEU A 287 -10.90 -0.11 7.08
N ILE A 288 -11.13 1.01 7.79
CA ILE A 288 -10.37 1.42 8.99
C ILE A 288 -10.42 0.33 10.06
N LYS A 289 -11.61 -0.17 10.39
CA LYS A 289 -11.76 -1.30 11.34
C LYS A 289 -10.98 -2.53 10.91
N ALA A 290 -10.99 -2.84 9.61
CA ALA A 290 -10.29 -3.99 9.07
C ALA A 290 -8.76 -3.87 9.22
N HIS A 291 -8.19 -2.68 9.04
CA HIS A 291 -6.75 -2.43 9.18
C HIS A 291 -6.32 -2.21 10.65
N LEU A 292 -7.23 -1.81 11.53
CA LEU A 292 -6.99 -1.77 12.98
C LEU A 292 -7.00 -3.17 13.61
N ALA A 293 -7.72 -4.14 13.04
CA ALA A 293 -7.81 -5.50 13.57
C ALA A 293 -6.43 -6.18 13.71
N PRO A 294 -5.52 -6.15 12.70
CA PRO A 294 -4.13 -6.59 12.86
C PRO A 294 -3.37 -5.95 14.02
N LEU A 295 -3.69 -4.72 14.39
CA LEU A 295 -3.04 -4.00 15.49
C LEU A 295 -3.70 -4.29 16.85
N GLY A 296 -4.81 -5.05 16.86
CA GLY A 296 -5.67 -5.20 18.04
C GLY A 296 -6.31 -3.90 18.49
N GLY A 297 -6.38 -2.91 17.58
CA GLY A 297 -6.88 -1.56 17.82
C GLY A 297 -8.38 -1.45 17.65
N VAL A 298 -8.91 -0.30 18.07
CA VAL A 298 -10.35 0.03 17.99
C VAL A 298 -10.54 1.48 17.58
N ILE A 299 -11.73 1.78 17.03
CA ILE A 299 -12.18 3.15 16.86
C ILE A 299 -12.67 3.67 18.20
N GLU A 300 -12.32 4.92 18.50
CA GLU A 300 -12.73 5.68 19.67
C GLU A 300 -13.60 6.86 19.24
N ASP A 301 -14.74 7.04 19.90
CA ASP A 301 -15.69 8.10 19.55
C ASP A 301 -15.27 9.46 20.15
N ASP A 302 -14.59 9.43 21.30
CA ASP A 302 -14.11 10.62 21.99
C ASP A 302 -12.66 10.97 21.56
N PRO A 303 -12.43 12.12 20.89
CA PRO A 303 -11.08 12.54 20.49
C PRO A 303 -10.14 12.83 21.67
N ALA A 304 -10.65 13.01 22.89
CA ALA A 304 -9.84 13.15 24.09
C ALA A 304 -9.35 11.79 24.64
N ALA A 305 -10.09 10.72 24.35
CA ALA A 305 -9.71 9.36 24.74
C ALA A 305 -8.79 8.71 23.70
N ALA A 306 -8.71 9.18 22.46
CA ALA A 306 -7.91 8.56 21.42
C ALA A 306 -6.38 8.71 21.63
N ASP A 307 -5.65 7.66 21.28
CA ASP A 307 -4.18 7.64 21.27
C ASP A 307 -3.64 8.26 19.96
N VAL A 308 -4.35 8.06 18.85
CA VAL A 308 -4.05 8.61 17.53
C VAL A 308 -5.30 9.26 16.95
N ARG A 309 -5.17 10.49 16.45
CA ARG A 309 -6.20 11.17 15.66
C ARG A 309 -5.90 10.95 14.18
N LEU A 310 -6.74 10.16 13.52
CA LEU A 310 -6.60 9.82 12.10
C LEU A 310 -7.46 10.76 11.26
N TYR A 311 -6.79 11.62 10.50
CA TYR A 311 -7.40 12.55 9.57
C TYR A 311 -7.51 11.85 8.21
N VAL A 312 -8.72 11.49 7.83
CA VAL A 312 -9.02 10.69 6.62
C VAL A 312 -9.59 11.60 5.54
N ASN A 313 -8.75 11.97 4.59
CA ASN A 313 -9.19 12.58 3.36
C ASN A 313 -9.72 11.49 2.42
N SER A 314 -11.01 11.45 2.21
CA SER A 314 -11.67 10.38 1.44
C SER A 314 -12.74 11.00 0.55
N PRO A 315 -13.08 10.40 -0.60
CA PRO A 315 -13.93 11.05 -1.57
C PRO A 315 -15.31 11.35 -1.02
N ALA A 316 -15.91 12.45 -1.49
CA ALA A 316 -17.25 12.82 -1.06
C ALA A 316 -18.33 11.86 -1.60
N GLU A 317 -18.19 11.47 -2.87
CA GLU A 317 -19.17 10.63 -3.55
C GLU A 317 -18.53 9.54 -4.40
N VAL A 318 -17.52 9.90 -5.18
CA VAL A 318 -16.82 9.00 -6.09
C VAL A 318 -15.34 9.33 -6.05
N GLN A 319 -14.49 8.31 -5.97
CA GLN A 319 -13.06 8.52 -5.91
C GLN A 319 -12.55 9.07 -7.25
N GLY A 320 -11.72 10.11 -7.18
CA GLY A 320 -10.94 10.57 -8.32
C GLY A 320 -9.71 9.68 -8.56
N ASN A 321 -8.93 9.99 -9.59
CA ASN A 321 -7.62 9.38 -9.84
C ASN A 321 -6.53 10.46 -9.81
N GLY A 322 -5.37 10.15 -9.20
CA GLY A 322 -4.30 11.12 -9.02
C GLY A 322 -3.75 11.66 -10.34
N PHE A 323 -3.65 10.82 -11.38
CA PHE A 323 -3.24 11.24 -12.72
C PHE A 323 -4.20 12.27 -13.34
N ASP A 324 -5.49 12.08 -13.11
CA ASP A 324 -6.54 12.86 -13.73
C ASP A 324 -6.57 14.32 -13.22
N GLN A 325 -6.06 14.59 -12.01
CA GLN A 325 -6.01 15.94 -11.44
C GLN A 325 -5.23 16.88 -12.36
N VAL A 326 -3.99 16.50 -12.68
CA VAL A 326 -3.14 17.24 -13.61
C VAL A 326 -3.69 17.13 -15.04
N ALA A 327 -4.18 15.95 -15.44
CA ALA A 327 -4.73 15.78 -16.78
C ALA A 327 -5.92 16.71 -17.06
N ALA A 328 -6.75 17.00 -16.06
CA ALA A 328 -7.87 17.93 -16.14
C ALA A 328 -7.42 19.37 -16.34
N GLU A 329 -6.38 19.80 -15.62
CA GLU A 329 -5.85 21.17 -15.67
C GLU A 329 -5.15 21.49 -16.98
N ILE A 330 -4.31 20.58 -17.48
CA ILE A 330 -3.51 20.81 -18.69
C ILE A 330 -4.32 20.48 -19.97
N ALA A 331 -5.56 20.00 -19.82
CA ALA A 331 -6.33 19.41 -20.91
C ALA A 331 -6.58 20.35 -22.10
N GLU A 332 -6.56 21.66 -21.89
CA GLU A 332 -6.79 22.66 -22.94
C GLU A 332 -5.49 23.19 -23.59
N SER A 333 -4.36 23.16 -22.88
CA SER A 333 -3.09 23.75 -23.33
C SER A 333 -2.12 22.71 -23.92
N ALA A 334 -2.01 21.52 -23.32
CA ALA A 334 -1.10 20.46 -23.79
C ALA A 334 -1.61 19.75 -25.04
N ALA A 335 -2.92 19.56 -25.17
CA ALA A 335 -3.52 18.83 -26.30
C ALA A 335 -3.18 19.43 -27.68
N LYS A 336 -2.90 20.74 -27.72
CA LYS A 336 -2.50 21.46 -28.95
C LYS A 336 -1.16 20.96 -29.51
N HIS A 337 -0.29 20.44 -28.65
CA HIS A 337 1.07 20.02 -28.98
C HIS A 337 1.20 18.50 -29.18
N PHE A 338 0.12 17.74 -29.00
CA PHE A 338 0.17 16.31 -29.28
C PHE A 338 0.32 16.03 -30.78
N PRO A 339 1.16 15.04 -31.15
CA PRO A 339 1.17 14.45 -32.49
C PRO A 339 -0.26 14.17 -32.96
N ALA A 340 -0.53 14.38 -34.25
CA ALA A 340 -1.89 14.28 -34.81
C ALA A 340 -2.50 12.89 -34.56
N GLU A 341 -1.65 11.87 -34.50
CA GLU A 341 -2.00 10.47 -34.28
C GLU A 341 -2.51 10.19 -32.85
N LEU A 342 -2.10 11.00 -31.86
CA LEU A 342 -2.49 10.82 -30.46
C LEU A 342 -3.76 11.59 -30.06
N ARG A 343 -4.23 12.54 -30.90
CA ARG A 343 -5.40 13.37 -30.61
C ARG A 343 -6.69 12.57 -30.40
N PRO A 344 -7.03 11.56 -31.23
CA PRO A 344 -8.27 10.80 -31.02
C PRO A 344 -8.28 10.02 -29.69
N ALA A 345 -7.13 9.46 -29.28
CA ALA A 345 -6.99 8.76 -28.02
C ALA A 345 -7.18 9.71 -26.83
N TRP A 346 -6.60 10.92 -26.92
CA TRP A 346 -6.81 11.97 -25.92
C TRP A 346 -8.27 12.41 -25.81
N ASP A 347 -8.95 12.63 -26.95
CA ASP A 347 -10.36 13.01 -26.95
C ASP A 347 -11.26 11.90 -26.38
N ALA A 348 -10.91 10.63 -26.62
CA ALA A 348 -11.60 9.48 -26.03
C ALA A 348 -11.39 9.43 -24.51
N TYR A 349 -10.15 9.60 -24.04
CA TYR A 349 -9.81 9.70 -22.63
C TYR A 349 -10.59 10.82 -21.92
N ARG A 350 -10.70 12.00 -22.53
CA ARG A 350 -11.48 13.12 -21.99
C ARG A 350 -12.98 12.83 -21.79
N ARG A 351 -13.51 11.85 -22.53
CA ARG A 351 -14.92 11.43 -22.43
C ARG A 351 -15.10 10.22 -21.51
N ALA A 352 -14.02 9.61 -21.01
CA ALA A 352 -14.07 8.47 -20.13
C ALA A 352 -14.62 8.83 -18.74
N ASP A 353 -15.23 7.85 -18.07
CA ASP A 353 -15.83 8.06 -16.75
C ASP A 353 -14.77 8.38 -15.67
N GLY A 354 -13.52 7.95 -15.84
CA GLY A 354 -12.41 8.28 -14.93
C GLY A 354 -12.22 9.78 -14.75
N LEU A 355 -11.91 10.50 -15.84
CA LEU A 355 -11.74 11.95 -15.79
C LEU A 355 -13.00 12.68 -15.31
N ARG A 356 -14.20 12.18 -15.67
CA ARG A 356 -15.46 12.74 -15.19
C ARG A 356 -15.59 12.61 -13.68
N ASN A 357 -15.23 11.47 -13.10
CA ASN A 357 -15.26 11.26 -11.65
C ASN A 357 -14.26 12.15 -10.94
N SER A 358 -13.04 12.25 -11.46
CA SER A 358 -11.99 13.12 -10.93
C SER A 358 -12.42 14.59 -10.94
N LEU A 359 -12.98 15.11 -12.05
CA LEU A 359 -13.53 16.47 -12.11
C LEU A 359 -14.67 16.73 -11.11
N ARG A 360 -15.52 15.72 -10.86
CA ARG A 360 -16.59 15.83 -9.86
C ARG A 360 -16.02 15.93 -8.44
N GLU A 361 -15.00 15.13 -8.15
CA GLU A 361 -14.34 15.13 -6.84
C GLU A 361 -13.56 16.45 -6.62
N MET A 362 -12.80 16.92 -7.62
CA MET A 362 -12.05 18.19 -7.58
C MET A 362 -12.93 19.42 -7.34
N HIS A 363 -14.18 19.39 -7.82
CA HIS A 363 -15.12 20.51 -7.68
C HIS A 363 -16.23 20.23 -6.65
N SER A 364 -16.03 19.22 -5.80
CA SER A 364 -17.02 18.82 -4.81
C SER A 364 -17.13 19.85 -3.68
N VAL A 365 -18.30 20.45 -3.53
CA VAL A 365 -18.62 21.31 -2.36
C VAL A 365 -18.83 20.51 -1.07
N GLN A 366 -18.80 19.18 -1.14
CA GLN A 366 -19.00 18.28 0.00
C GLN A 366 -17.68 17.97 0.74
N ARG A 367 -16.56 18.57 0.31
CA ARG A 367 -15.28 18.54 1.01
C ARG A 367 -14.81 19.96 1.28
N ASN A 368 -14.25 20.16 2.48
CA ASN A 368 -13.62 21.42 2.85
C ASN A 368 -12.20 21.12 3.32
N VAL A 369 -11.29 21.00 2.36
CA VAL A 369 -9.90 20.61 2.59
C VAL A 369 -9.14 21.63 3.45
N ASP A 370 -9.43 22.92 3.26
CA ASP A 370 -8.82 23.99 4.06
C ASP A 370 -9.24 23.93 5.53
N GLU A 371 -10.54 23.76 5.83
CA GLU A 371 -11.00 23.58 7.21
C GLU A 371 -10.42 22.30 7.83
N PHE A 372 -10.39 21.22 7.06
CA PHE A 372 -9.79 19.97 7.48
C PHE A 372 -8.33 20.15 7.89
N ALA A 373 -7.51 20.82 7.06
CA ALA A 373 -6.11 21.11 7.35
C ALA A 373 -5.93 22.06 8.56
N ARG A 374 -6.74 23.12 8.69
CA ARG A 374 -6.71 24.00 9.86
C ARG A 374 -7.08 23.27 11.15
N SER A 375 -8.04 22.35 11.09
CA SER A 375 -8.42 21.54 12.25
C SER A 375 -7.36 20.50 12.63
N LEU A 376 -6.58 20.02 11.66
CA LEU A 376 -5.41 19.18 11.90
C LEU A 376 -4.30 19.97 12.57
N SER A 377 -4.02 21.18 12.06
CA SER A 377 -3.05 22.10 12.64
C SER A 377 -3.31 22.35 14.13
N LEU A 378 -4.56 22.67 14.50
CA LEU A 378 -4.95 22.84 15.91
C LEU A 378 -4.66 21.59 16.77
N ALA A 379 -5.00 20.39 16.28
CA ALA A 379 -4.75 19.17 17.03
C ALA A 379 -3.25 18.85 17.17
N VAL A 380 -2.46 19.17 16.15
CA VAL A 380 -0.99 19.05 16.17
C VAL A 380 -0.39 20.02 17.18
N ASP A 381 -0.82 21.29 17.18
CA ASP A 381 -0.37 22.33 18.11
C ASP A 381 -0.72 22.01 19.57
N GLU A 382 -1.86 21.35 19.79
CA GLU A 382 -2.28 20.81 21.09
C GLU A 382 -1.45 19.58 21.53
N GLY A 383 -0.53 19.10 20.69
CA GLY A 383 0.38 18.01 20.97
C GLY A 383 -0.20 16.61 20.75
N HIS A 384 -1.36 16.49 20.09
CA HIS A 384 -1.96 15.20 19.78
C HIS A 384 -1.18 14.47 18.68
N THR A 385 -1.08 13.15 18.79
CA THR A 385 -0.51 12.31 17.74
C THR A 385 -1.49 12.25 16.57
N CYS A 386 -1.19 12.97 15.50
CA CYS A 386 -2.08 13.10 14.34
C CYS A 386 -1.44 12.47 13.09
N ALA A 387 -2.23 11.75 12.29
CA ALA A 387 -1.78 11.14 11.05
C ALA A 387 -2.81 11.33 9.94
N VAL A 388 -2.36 11.37 8.69
CA VAL A 388 -3.20 11.69 7.53
C VAL A 388 -3.26 10.51 6.56
N VAL A 389 -4.48 10.07 6.26
CA VAL A 389 -4.81 9.08 5.22
C VAL A 389 -5.40 9.85 4.05
N ASP A 390 -4.68 9.92 2.94
CA ASP A 390 -5.13 10.58 1.72
C ASP A 390 -5.61 9.57 0.68
N ALA A 391 -6.92 9.38 0.62
CA ALA A 391 -7.59 8.41 -0.24
C ALA A 391 -8.70 9.05 -1.10
N ALA A 392 -8.75 10.38 -1.19
CA ALA A 392 -9.68 11.09 -2.08
C ALA A 392 -9.47 10.73 -3.56
N TYR A 393 -8.21 10.52 -3.93
CA TYR A 393 -7.79 10.10 -5.25
C TYR A 393 -7.08 8.76 -5.14
N VAL A 394 -7.40 7.85 -6.05
CA VAL A 394 -6.66 6.58 -6.19
C VAL A 394 -5.41 6.82 -7.00
N ASN A 395 -4.33 6.11 -6.67
CA ASN A 395 -3.03 6.25 -7.28
C ASN A 395 -2.58 7.71 -7.21
N GLY A 396 -2.18 8.21 -6.05
CA GLY A 396 -1.57 9.53 -5.90
C GLY A 396 -2.37 10.48 -5.02
N GLY A 397 -1.63 11.29 -4.27
CA GLY A 397 -2.18 12.24 -3.33
C GLY A 397 -3.01 13.35 -3.98
N ASP A 398 -3.93 13.87 -3.18
CA ASP A 398 -4.75 15.03 -3.45
C ASP A 398 -3.88 16.30 -3.45
N ILE A 399 -3.84 16.98 -4.60
CA ILE A 399 -3.02 18.19 -4.78
C ILE A 399 -3.52 19.30 -3.85
N GLU A 400 -4.84 19.47 -3.71
CA GLU A 400 -5.42 20.50 -2.85
C GLU A 400 -5.12 20.22 -1.38
N LEU A 401 -5.17 18.95 -0.96
CA LEU A 401 -4.80 18.57 0.41
C LEU A 401 -3.33 18.85 0.68
N GLY A 402 -2.42 18.40 -0.19
CA GLY A 402 -0.99 18.63 0.01
C GLY A 402 -0.65 20.11 0.15
N GLU A 403 -1.24 20.96 -0.70
CA GLU A 403 -1.07 22.42 -0.61
C GLU A 403 -1.76 23.05 0.62
N ALA A 404 -2.89 22.51 1.08
CA ALA A 404 -3.51 22.94 2.33
C ALA A 404 -2.67 22.54 3.56
N LEU A 405 -2.09 21.34 3.57
CA LEU A 405 -1.21 20.87 4.63
C LEU A 405 0.06 21.74 4.70
N ARG A 406 0.73 22.01 3.57
CA ARG A 406 1.89 22.91 3.53
C ARG A 406 1.60 24.30 4.09
N ARG A 407 0.39 24.83 3.86
CA ARG A 407 0.00 26.16 4.35
C ARG A 407 -0.30 26.22 5.84
N HIS A 408 -0.88 25.17 6.40
CA HIS A 408 -1.49 25.23 7.73
C HIS A 408 -0.82 24.37 8.79
N VAL A 409 -0.13 23.29 8.41
CA VAL A 409 0.33 22.24 9.32
C VAL A 409 1.85 22.18 9.35
N ASP A 410 2.43 22.11 10.55
CA ASP A 410 3.83 21.70 10.70
C ASP A 410 3.96 20.22 10.32
N LEU A 411 4.38 19.97 9.08
CA LEU A 411 4.42 18.62 8.50
C LEU A 411 5.35 17.69 9.29
N ALA A 412 6.40 18.21 9.92
CA ALA A 412 7.36 17.44 10.70
C ALA A 412 6.76 16.85 12.00
N GLN A 413 5.60 17.34 12.47
CA GLN A 413 4.92 16.81 13.67
C GLN A 413 3.98 15.64 13.36
N LEU A 414 3.71 15.33 12.10
CA LEU A 414 2.75 14.29 11.75
C LEU A 414 3.29 12.90 12.08
N ALA A 415 2.46 12.07 12.69
CA ALA A 415 2.80 10.69 13.00
C ALA A 415 2.82 9.78 11.77
N GLY A 416 2.26 10.24 10.66
CA GLY A 416 2.25 9.54 9.38
C GLY A 416 1.45 10.31 8.34
N PHE A 417 1.85 10.15 7.07
CA PHE A 417 1.13 10.62 5.89
C PHE A 417 1.19 9.51 4.85
N GLY A 418 0.16 9.37 4.02
CA GLY A 418 0.19 8.49 2.87
C GLY A 418 -0.92 8.83 1.89
N GLY A 419 -0.66 8.61 0.61
CA GLY A 419 -1.62 8.74 -0.50
C GLY A 419 -1.29 7.82 -1.67
N TRP A 420 -0.71 6.66 -1.35
CA TRP A 420 -0.14 5.72 -2.31
C TRP A 420 -1.17 4.68 -2.77
N ASN A 421 -1.32 4.54 -4.10
CA ASN A 421 -2.06 3.45 -4.75
C ASN A 421 -3.54 3.32 -4.34
N THR A 422 -3.90 2.46 -3.39
CA THR A 422 -5.30 2.24 -2.96
C THR A 422 -5.56 2.76 -1.55
N ALA A 423 -6.83 2.80 -1.13
CA ALA A 423 -7.18 3.24 0.21
C ALA A 423 -6.65 2.26 1.27
N GLY A 424 -6.72 0.95 1.02
CA GLY A 424 -6.16 -0.07 1.92
C GLY A 424 -4.65 0.10 2.11
N ASN A 425 -3.91 0.20 1.01
CA ASN A 425 -2.45 0.38 1.05
C ASN A 425 -2.07 1.67 1.81
N THR A 426 -2.77 2.78 1.52
CA THR A 426 -2.56 4.06 2.20
C THR A 426 -2.85 3.95 3.70
N LEU A 427 -4.01 3.40 4.05
CA LEU A 427 -4.48 3.29 5.42
C LEU A 427 -3.56 2.42 6.28
N GLY A 428 -3.18 1.22 5.82
CA GLY A 428 -2.31 0.35 6.60
C GLY A 428 -0.90 0.91 6.76
N THR A 429 -0.38 1.63 5.75
CA THR A 429 0.89 2.36 5.84
C THR A 429 0.83 3.42 6.93
N VAL A 430 -0.21 4.27 6.92
CA VAL A 430 -0.36 5.38 7.87
C VAL A 430 -0.64 4.88 9.28
N LEU A 431 -1.49 3.85 9.44
CA LEU A 431 -1.76 3.24 10.74
C LEU A 431 -0.50 2.60 11.34
N ALA A 432 0.26 1.84 10.54
CA ALA A 432 1.50 1.23 11.01
C ALA A 432 2.52 2.30 11.43
N HIS A 433 2.72 3.33 10.60
CA HIS A 433 3.65 4.42 10.89
C HIS A 433 3.24 5.21 12.15
N SER A 434 1.95 5.57 12.25
CA SER A 434 1.44 6.36 13.37
C SER A 434 1.49 5.62 14.70
N VAL A 435 1.27 4.31 14.71
CA VAL A 435 1.44 3.49 15.92
C VAL A 435 2.89 3.49 16.40
N ILE A 436 3.85 3.30 15.49
CA ILE A 436 5.27 3.34 15.84
C ILE A 436 5.65 4.72 16.38
N HIS A 437 5.26 5.80 15.69
CA HIS A 437 5.59 7.14 16.15
C HIS A 437 4.87 7.51 17.47
N HIS A 438 3.62 7.07 17.68
CA HIS A 438 2.94 7.23 18.96
C HIS A 438 3.75 6.62 20.11
N LEU A 439 4.27 5.40 19.92
CA LEU A 439 5.11 4.74 20.92
C LEU A 439 6.42 5.51 21.16
N GLN A 440 7.04 6.07 20.12
CA GLN A 440 8.21 6.95 20.28
C GLN A 440 7.87 8.19 21.13
N ARG A 441 6.70 8.81 20.88
CA ARG A 441 6.25 10.00 21.63
C ARG A 441 5.99 9.71 23.11
N VAL A 442 5.47 8.53 23.43
CA VAL A 442 5.14 8.15 24.81
C VAL A 442 6.36 7.59 25.56
N ASN A 443 7.18 6.75 24.91
CA ASN A 443 8.24 5.99 25.57
C ASN A 443 9.64 6.57 25.37
N GLY A 444 9.80 7.55 24.47
CA GLY A 444 11.11 7.97 23.98
C GLY A 444 11.62 7.06 22.86
N ALA A 445 12.66 7.52 22.16
CA ALA A 445 13.31 6.78 21.09
C ALA A 445 14.77 7.22 20.94
N THR A 446 15.59 6.38 20.31
CA THR A 446 16.96 6.75 19.97
C THR A 446 16.97 7.79 18.84
N PRO A 447 18.03 8.60 18.70
CA PRO A 447 18.16 9.54 17.58
C PRO A 447 18.01 8.86 16.21
N ASP A 448 18.59 7.67 16.02
CA ASP A 448 18.49 6.92 14.77
C ASP A 448 17.06 6.48 14.46
N ALA A 449 16.28 6.10 15.47
CA ALA A 449 14.88 5.72 15.33
C ALA A 449 13.99 6.93 14.98
N VAL A 450 14.24 8.08 15.61
CA VAL A 450 13.54 9.34 15.26
C VAL A 450 13.92 9.77 13.83
N ALA A 451 15.20 9.67 13.46
CA ALA A 451 15.65 9.97 12.11
C ALA A 451 14.96 9.07 11.06
N ALA A 452 14.77 7.78 11.35
CA ALA A 452 14.05 6.86 10.47
C ALA A 452 12.57 7.24 10.31
N HIS A 453 11.88 7.66 11.38
CA HIS A 453 10.52 8.20 11.30
C HIS A 453 10.45 9.44 10.40
N VAL A 454 11.33 10.42 10.61
CA VAL A 454 11.38 11.66 9.82
C VAL A 454 11.64 11.35 8.35
N ARG A 455 12.60 10.47 8.05
CA ARG A 455 12.88 10.00 6.69
C ARG A 455 11.66 9.38 6.05
N PHE A 456 10.98 8.51 6.79
CA PHE A 456 9.82 7.82 6.26
C PHE A 456 8.70 8.81 5.94
N LEU A 457 8.40 9.73 6.86
CA LEU A 457 7.38 10.76 6.68
C LEU A 457 7.69 11.65 5.46
N PHE A 458 8.93 12.14 5.36
CA PHE A 458 9.39 12.94 4.23
C PHE A 458 9.25 12.19 2.90
N VAL A 459 9.67 10.93 2.84
CA VAL A 459 9.54 10.08 1.64
C VAL A 459 8.08 9.89 1.24
N ARG A 460 7.13 9.83 2.18
CA ARG A 460 5.70 9.75 1.85
C ARG A 460 5.18 11.03 1.21
N PHE A 461 5.59 12.21 1.67
CA PHE A 461 5.23 13.47 0.99
C PHE A 461 5.89 13.61 -0.39
N VAL A 462 7.14 13.17 -0.54
CA VAL A 462 7.85 13.24 -1.83
C VAL A 462 7.24 12.28 -2.86
N ASP A 463 6.99 11.03 -2.48
CA ASP A 463 6.41 10.02 -3.38
C ASP A 463 4.92 10.28 -3.61
N ASP A 464 4.11 10.30 -2.55
CA ASP A 464 2.66 10.22 -2.70
C ASP A 464 2.05 11.57 -3.14
N PHE A 465 2.55 12.69 -2.60
CA PHE A 465 2.07 14.03 -2.95
C PHE A 465 2.83 14.63 -4.13
N LEU A 466 4.13 14.92 -3.99
CA LEU A 466 4.89 15.63 -5.03
C LEU A 466 5.02 14.80 -6.31
N TYR A 467 5.42 13.52 -6.20
CA TYR A 467 5.63 12.69 -7.38
C TYR A 467 4.32 12.18 -7.97
N GLN A 468 3.52 11.44 -7.20
CA GLN A 468 2.33 10.77 -7.72
C GLN A 468 1.15 11.70 -7.98
N GLY A 469 0.97 12.72 -7.14
CA GLY A 469 -0.04 13.76 -7.35
C GLY A 469 0.32 14.68 -8.51
N ILE A 470 1.59 15.09 -8.64
CA ILE A 470 1.98 16.19 -9.53
C ILE A 470 2.97 15.74 -10.61
N VAL A 471 4.23 15.48 -10.24
CA VAL A 471 5.37 15.42 -11.19
C VAL A 471 5.21 14.32 -12.22
N ARG A 472 4.80 13.11 -11.82
CA ARG A 472 4.71 11.98 -12.76
C ARG A 472 3.67 12.21 -13.85
N SER A 473 2.56 12.88 -13.50
CA SER A 473 1.47 13.17 -14.44
C SER A 473 1.91 14.19 -15.48
N HIS A 474 2.64 15.22 -15.07
CA HIS A 474 3.30 16.14 -16.00
C HIS A 474 4.27 15.41 -16.93
N ILE A 475 5.13 14.52 -16.41
CA ILE A 475 6.07 13.76 -17.24
C ILE A 475 5.33 12.89 -18.26
N ALA A 476 4.30 12.17 -17.81
CA ALA A 476 3.50 11.31 -18.67
C ALA A 476 2.79 12.10 -19.80
N ILE A 477 2.26 13.28 -19.50
CA ILE A 477 1.49 14.10 -20.45
C ILE A 477 2.39 14.95 -21.35
N GLU A 478 3.48 15.50 -20.82
CA GLU A 478 4.30 16.49 -21.52
C GLU A 478 5.56 15.88 -22.16
N ASP A 479 6.21 14.90 -21.53
CA ASP A 479 7.55 14.46 -21.92
C ASP A 479 7.58 13.11 -22.64
N LEU A 480 6.67 12.19 -22.30
CA LEU A 480 6.54 10.94 -23.03
C LEU A 480 6.12 11.17 -24.50
N PRO A 481 5.12 12.03 -24.83
CA PRO A 481 4.72 12.23 -26.22
C PRO A 481 5.80 12.85 -27.10
N LYS A 482 6.68 13.69 -26.52
CA LYS A 482 7.85 14.25 -27.23
C LYS A 482 8.84 13.17 -27.67
N ARG A 483 8.74 11.97 -27.09
CA ARG A 483 9.57 10.78 -27.40
C ARG A 483 8.80 9.73 -28.20
N GLY A 484 7.58 10.04 -28.67
CA GLY A 484 6.74 9.10 -29.39
C GLY A 484 6.08 8.04 -28.49
N ILE A 485 6.12 8.22 -27.17
CA ILE A 485 5.51 7.31 -26.19
C ILE A 485 4.16 7.92 -25.75
N PRO A 486 3.04 7.19 -25.88
CA PRO A 486 1.76 7.65 -25.35
C PRO A 486 1.83 7.88 -23.83
N PRO A 487 1.03 8.80 -23.26
CA PRO A 487 0.95 8.96 -21.81
C PRO A 487 0.56 7.63 -21.14
N GLN A 488 1.43 7.13 -20.25
CA GLN A 488 1.26 5.86 -19.55
C GLN A 488 2.10 5.84 -18.26
N MET A 489 1.79 4.89 -17.37
CA MET A 489 2.51 4.66 -16.11
C MET A 489 3.24 3.31 -16.05
N THR A 490 3.08 2.48 -17.08
CA THR A 490 3.60 1.11 -17.17
C THR A 490 5.08 1.08 -17.55
N ASN A 491 5.62 -0.12 -17.80
CA ASN A 491 7.02 -0.28 -18.23
C ASN A 491 7.36 0.58 -19.47
N LEU A 492 8.42 1.39 -19.33
CA LEU A 492 8.92 2.33 -20.32
C LEU A 492 10.01 1.73 -21.24
N GLY A 493 10.47 0.51 -20.96
CA GLY A 493 11.50 -0.18 -21.73
C GLY A 493 12.77 0.66 -21.87
N ASP A 494 13.29 0.77 -23.10
CA ASP A 494 14.52 1.49 -23.41
C ASP A 494 14.49 2.97 -23.01
N ALA A 495 13.30 3.58 -22.86
CA ALA A 495 13.16 4.98 -22.46
C ALA A 495 13.29 5.19 -20.94
N ALA A 496 13.34 4.14 -20.13
CA ALA A 496 13.30 4.24 -18.67
C ALA A 496 14.45 5.08 -18.09
N ALA A 497 15.67 4.91 -18.59
CA ALA A 497 16.84 5.68 -18.10
C ALA A 497 16.70 7.18 -18.39
N ASP A 498 16.22 7.54 -19.58
CA ASP A 498 15.99 8.93 -19.96
C ASP A 498 14.86 9.56 -19.15
N VAL A 499 13.78 8.81 -18.91
CA VAL A 499 12.65 9.28 -18.10
C VAL A 499 13.04 9.39 -16.63
N GLU A 500 13.82 8.47 -16.09
CA GLU A 500 14.39 8.56 -14.74
C GLU A 500 15.23 9.84 -14.58
N ALA A 501 16.03 10.21 -15.58
CA ALA A 501 16.79 11.47 -15.55
C ALA A 501 15.86 12.70 -15.47
N ILE A 502 14.74 12.70 -16.19
CA ILE A 502 13.72 13.77 -16.10
C ILE A 502 13.07 13.80 -14.71
N VAL A 503 12.75 12.64 -14.15
CA VAL A 503 12.21 12.53 -12.79
C VAL A 503 13.18 13.14 -11.79
N ASN A 504 14.48 12.79 -11.85
CA ASN A 504 15.49 13.39 -10.97
C ASN A 504 15.59 14.91 -11.17
N GLN A 505 15.56 15.39 -12.42
CA GLN A 505 15.63 16.81 -12.74
C GLN A 505 14.46 17.61 -12.18
N ARG A 506 13.24 17.05 -12.19
CA ARG A 506 12.03 17.74 -11.71
C ARG A 506 11.80 17.55 -10.20
N LEU A 507 11.97 16.33 -9.69
CA LEU A 507 11.56 15.96 -8.33
C LEU A 507 12.59 16.33 -7.27
N ILE A 508 13.90 16.19 -7.52
CA ILE A 508 14.92 16.48 -6.50
C ILE A 508 14.87 17.95 -6.05
N PRO A 509 14.77 18.95 -6.94
CA PRO A 509 14.63 20.34 -6.51
C PRO A 509 13.34 20.60 -5.72
N ALA A 510 12.21 20.03 -6.16
CA ALA A 510 10.93 20.18 -5.46
C ALA A 510 10.96 19.54 -4.06
N ALA A 511 11.61 18.37 -3.92
CA ALA A 511 11.80 17.73 -2.64
C ALA A 511 12.76 18.50 -1.71
N ALA A 512 13.79 19.15 -2.27
CA ALA A 512 14.69 20.00 -1.49
C ALA A 512 13.99 21.27 -0.96
N GLU A 513 13.08 21.86 -1.74
CA GLU A 513 12.21 22.96 -1.30
C GLU A 513 11.29 22.48 -0.18
N LEU A 514 10.57 21.37 -0.36
CA LEU A 514 9.72 20.78 0.68
C LEU A 514 10.51 20.51 1.98
N ALA A 515 11.72 19.96 1.88
CA ALA A 515 12.59 19.71 3.03
C ALA A 515 12.95 21.02 3.75
N THR A 516 13.37 22.04 3.00
CA THR A 516 13.79 23.33 3.56
C THR A 516 12.63 24.06 4.26
N ASP A 517 11.44 24.03 3.65
CA ASP A 517 10.31 24.83 4.09
C ASP A 517 9.51 24.19 5.23
N HIS A 518 9.53 22.86 5.34
CA HIS A 518 8.60 22.13 6.23
C HIS A 518 9.25 21.09 7.14
N PHE A 519 10.56 20.85 7.04
CA PHE A 519 11.24 19.84 7.85
C PHE A 519 12.54 20.35 8.46
N ILE A 520 13.48 20.88 7.68
CA ILE A 520 14.79 21.30 8.16
C ILE A 520 14.63 22.44 9.16
N GLY A 521 15.23 22.30 10.34
CA GLY A 521 15.10 23.23 11.46
C GLY A 521 13.86 23.02 12.33
N HIS A 522 12.91 22.17 11.92
CA HIS A 522 11.77 21.78 12.75
C HIS A 522 12.19 20.71 13.77
N THR A 523 11.46 20.64 14.88
CA THR A 523 11.77 19.74 16.00
C THR A 523 10.79 18.58 16.11
N VAL A 524 11.25 17.36 16.30
CA VAL A 524 10.39 16.19 16.54
C VAL A 524 10.57 15.69 17.97
N ARG A 525 9.45 15.38 18.63
CA ARG A 525 9.43 14.90 20.02
C ARG A 525 9.43 13.37 20.10
N ALA A 526 10.26 12.81 20.97
CA ALA A 526 10.15 11.43 21.44
C ALA A 526 10.34 11.38 22.96
N GLY A 527 9.28 11.01 23.69
CA GLY A 527 9.24 11.13 25.14
C GLY A 527 9.37 12.60 25.57
N ASP A 528 10.35 12.85 26.44
CA ASP A 528 10.70 14.19 26.91
C ASP A 528 11.78 14.86 26.03
N THR A 529 12.35 14.14 25.07
CA THR A 529 13.43 14.64 24.21
C THR A 529 12.87 15.28 22.95
N HIS A 530 13.46 16.40 22.54
CA HIS A 530 13.19 17.07 21.27
C HIS A 530 14.43 17.01 20.41
N PHE A 531 14.23 16.78 19.12
CA PHE A 531 15.29 16.59 18.15
C PHE A 531 15.10 17.52 16.95
N THR A 532 16.10 18.31 16.58
CA THR A 532 16.02 19.22 15.43
C THR A 532 16.43 18.52 14.15
N ILE A 533 15.65 18.62 13.07
CA ILE A 533 15.99 17.99 11.79
C ILE A 533 17.05 18.83 11.06
N ASP A 534 18.26 18.28 10.87
CA ASP A 534 19.36 19.03 10.25
C ASP A 534 19.49 18.83 8.72
N ASP A 535 19.08 17.67 8.19
CA ASP A 535 19.31 17.30 6.78
C ASP A 535 18.28 16.27 6.28
N LEU A 536 17.87 16.44 5.01
CA LEU A 536 16.95 15.57 4.26
C LEU A 536 17.31 15.49 2.75
N THR A 537 18.59 15.70 2.40
CA THR A 537 19.08 15.64 1.02
C THR A 537 18.84 14.30 0.31
N ILE A 538 18.09 14.34 -0.80
CA ILE A 538 17.91 13.21 -1.72
C ILE A 538 19.11 13.12 -2.65
N ARG A 539 19.73 11.94 -2.72
CA ARG A 539 20.86 11.66 -3.61
C ARG A 539 20.41 11.25 -5.00
N ARG A 540 19.42 10.36 -5.07
CA ARG A 540 18.92 9.79 -6.32
C ARG A 540 17.48 9.34 -6.17
N VAL A 541 16.73 9.50 -7.24
CA VAL A 541 15.44 8.85 -7.44
C VAL A 541 15.60 7.80 -8.54
N PHE A 542 15.00 6.63 -8.39
CA PHE A 542 15.00 5.60 -9.42
C PHE A 542 13.59 5.08 -9.69
N LEU A 543 13.39 4.47 -10.86
CA LEU A 543 12.11 3.90 -11.30
C LEU A 543 12.09 2.38 -11.06
N PRO A 544 11.42 1.89 -9.99
CA PRO A 544 11.19 0.47 -9.80
C PRO A 544 10.51 -0.09 -11.04
N TRP A 545 11.00 -1.26 -11.47
CA TRP A 545 10.44 -1.97 -12.62
C TRP A 545 10.43 -1.16 -13.93
N GLN A 546 11.24 -0.10 -14.04
CA GLN A 546 11.25 0.77 -15.22
C GLN A 546 9.88 1.41 -15.53
N ARG A 547 9.05 1.60 -14.50
CA ARG A 547 7.69 2.17 -14.60
C ARG A 547 7.64 3.56 -13.99
N LEU A 548 6.66 4.37 -14.39
CA LEU A 548 6.42 5.70 -13.83
C LEU A 548 5.39 5.69 -12.68
N PHE A 549 5.06 4.51 -12.16
CA PHE A 549 3.98 4.34 -11.19
C PHE A 549 4.41 4.82 -9.80
N GLU A 550 5.40 4.17 -9.20
CA GLU A 550 6.06 4.56 -7.94
C GLU A 550 7.56 4.86 -8.14
N ILE A 551 8.22 5.40 -7.12
CA ILE A 551 9.66 5.70 -7.14
C ILE A 551 10.39 5.08 -5.95
N GLY A 552 11.65 4.72 -6.18
CA GLY A 552 12.61 4.49 -5.10
C GLY A 552 13.46 5.74 -4.85
N ILE A 553 13.76 6.01 -3.59
CA ILE A 553 14.52 7.19 -3.17
C ILE A 553 15.75 6.75 -2.38
N GLU A 554 16.93 7.08 -2.90
CA GLU A 554 18.19 6.95 -2.18
C GLU A 554 18.51 8.27 -1.48
N ILE A 555 18.72 8.17 -0.17
CA ILE A 555 18.95 9.31 0.72
C ILE A 555 20.40 9.28 1.25
N GLU A 556 21.05 10.43 1.47
CA GLU A 556 22.43 10.48 1.95
C GLU A 556 22.64 9.78 3.32
N ARG A 557 23.85 9.24 3.56
CA ARG A 557 24.19 8.60 4.83
C ARG A 557 24.40 9.65 5.92
N GLY A 558 23.63 9.56 7.01
CA GLY A 558 23.69 10.49 8.15
C GLY A 558 22.51 11.47 8.23
N LEU A 559 21.50 11.25 7.41
CA LEU A 559 20.34 12.11 7.22
C LEU A 559 19.35 12.04 8.39
N GLY A 560 18.70 13.14 8.78
CA GLY A 560 18.08 13.21 10.10
C GLY A 560 19.13 13.22 11.22
N ARG A 561 20.30 13.84 10.97
CA ARG A 561 21.14 14.32 12.07
C ARG A 561 20.26 15.21 12.94
N LEU A 562 20.30 14.91 14.23
CA LEU A 562 19.52 15.62 15.22
C LEU A 562 20.47 16.44 16.08
N SER A 563 20.26 17.76 16.08
CA SER A 563 20.95 18.68 16.97
C SER A 563 20.04 19.04 18.17
N GLY A 564 20.65 19.11 19.36
CA GLY A 564 19.95 19.36 20.62
C GLY A 564 19.45 18.07 21.28
N ALA A 565 20.04 17.74 22.44
CA ALA A 565 19.45 16.83 23.42
C ALA A 565 19.42 17.62 24.72
N ASP A 566 18.34 18.35 24.97
CA ASP A 566 18.12 18.91 26.30
C ASP A 566 17.85 17.74 27.26
N GLY A 567 18.94 17.26 27.88
CA GLY A 567 18.87 16.35 29.03
C GLY A 567 18.87 14.85 28.75
N PHE A 568 19.88 14.32 28.05
CA PHE A 568 20.24 12.91 28.27
C PHE A 568 20.99 12.77 29.61
N LYS A 569 20.26 12.40 30.67
CA LYS A 569 20.86 11.60 31.74
C LYS A 569 20.75 10.14 31.28
N SER A 570 21.90 9.51 31.07
CA SER A 570 22.02 8.08 30.82
C SER A 570 21.18 7.28 31.83
N LEU A 571 20.24 6.48 31.35
CA LEU A 571 19.67 5.36 32.08
C LEU A 571 20.13 4.06 31.44
#